data_AF-A0A9N9KBE7-F1
#
_entry.id   AF-A0A9N9KBE7-F1
#
_cell.length_a   1.000
_cell.length_b   1.000
_cell.length_c   1.000
_cell.angle_alpha   90.00
_cell.angle_beta   90.00
_cell.angle_gamma   90.00
#
_symmetry.space_group_name_H-M   'P 1'
#
loop_
_entity.id
_entity.type
_entity.pdbx_description
1 polymer ?
#
loop_
_entity_poly.entity_id
_entity_poly.type
_entity_poly.pdbx_seq_one_letter_code
_entity_poly.pdbx_strand_id
1 'polypeptide(L)' 'GWALPGNTRFGKKGSGNKIKAKVADYLKQFFLNGNLNPKNKLTASAMRKELLELAHSGEIDEDHVPK' A
#
# COMPACT_ATOMS: atom_id res chain seq x y z
N GLY A 1 33.14 16.42 -0.99
CA GLY A 1 32.55 15.40 -0.13
C GLY A 1 31.05 15.65 -0.02
N TRP A 2 30.23 14.67 -0.32
CA TRP A 2 28.77 14.78 -0.27
C TRP A 2 28.31 14.63 1.19
N ALA A 3 28.28 15.74 1.93
CA ALA A 3 27.70 15.73 3.28
C ALA A 3 26.17 15.80 3.17
N LEU A 4 25.48 14.78 3.69
CA LEU A 4 24.02 14.80 3.86
C LEU A 4 23.69 15.61 5.12
N PRO A 5 22.86 16.68 5.04
CA PRO A 5 22.44 17.40 6.24
C PRO A 5 21.53 16.49 7.08
N GLY A 6 22.06 16.06 8.23
CA GLY A 6 21.48 15.11 9.18
C GLY A 6 20.27 15.62 9.95
N ASN A 7 19.38 16.39 9.32
CA ASN A 7 18.19 16.88 10.00
C ASN A 7 16.97 17.05 9.09
N THR A 8 16.86 16.26 8.02
CA THR A 8 15.59 16.10 7.30
C THR A 8 14.57 15.50 8.25
N ARG A 9 13.96 16.36 9.08
CA ARG A 9 12.71 16.12 9.77
C ARG A 9 11.78 15.72 8.66
N PHE A 10 11.50 14.41 8.54
CA PHE A 10 10.45 13.87 7.71
C PHE A 10 9.26 14.79 7.91
N GLY A 11 9.02 15.63 6.89
CA GLY A 11 8.10 16.75 7.00
C GLY A 11 6.79 16.20 7.54
N LYS A 12 6.24 16.89 8.55
CA LYS A 12 4.96 16.61 9.21
C LYS A 12 4.13 15.68 8.35
N LYS A 13 4.11 14.38 8.72
CA LYS A 13 3.42 13.32 7.98
C LYS A 13 2.06 13.86 7.60
N GLY A 14 1.94 14.26 6.34
CA GLY A 14 0.84 15.08 5.88
C GLY A 14 -0.45 14.39 6.29
N SER A 15 -1.45 15.19 6.64
CA SER A 15 -2.84 14.78 6.79
C SER A 15 -3.44 14.29 5.46
N GLY A 16 -2.63 13.67 4.59
CA GLY A 16 -3.07 12.95 3.42
C GLY A 16 -3.71 11.65 3.86
N ASN A 17 -4.79 11.29 3.17
CA ASN A 17 -5.64 10.13 3.44
C ASN A 17 -4.83 8.96 4.00
N LYS A 18 -5.03 8.71 5.30
CA LYS A 18 -4.43 7.54 5.95
C LYS A 18 -5.06 6.34 5.29
N ILE A 19 -4.27 5.57 4.55
CA ILE A 19 -4.66 4.23 4.14
C ILE A 19 -5.08 3.51 5.43
N LYS A 20 -6.31 2.98 5.46
CA LYS A 20 -6.80 2.21 6.61
C LYS A 20 -5.83 1.07 6.88
N ALA A 21 -5.58 0.78 8.16
CA ALA A 21 -4.68 -0.31 8.57
C ALA A 21 -5.03 -1.65 7.91
N LYS A 22 -6.34 -1.90 7.66
CA LYS A 22 -6.85 -3.07 6.95
C LYS A 22 -6.36 -3.16 5.50
N VAL A 23 -6.41 -2.05 4.74
CA VAL A 23 -5.91 -1.99 3.35
C VAL A 23 -4.39 -2.20 3.30
N ALA A 24 -3.67 -1.63 4.26
CA ALA A 24 -2.23 -1.82 4.38
C ALA A 24 -1.87 -3.28 4.71
N ASP A 25 -2.66 -3.98 5.52
CA ASP A 25 -2.47 -5.39 5.85
C ASP A 25 -2.65 -6.29 4.62
N TYR A 26 -3.73 -6.10 3.84
CA TYR A 26 -3.94 -6.82 2.58
C TYR A 26 -2.78 -6.62 1.60
N LEU A 27 -2.35 -5.37 1.38
CA LEU A 27 -1.17 -5.06 0.56
C LEU A 27 0.06 -5.84 1.05
N LYS A 28 0.28 -5.87 2.37
CA LYS A 28 1.38 -6.63 2.97
C LYS A 28 1.29 -8.12 2.67
N GLN A 29 0.10 -8.72 2.79
CA GLN A 29 -0.12 -10.13 2.48
C GLN A 29 0.14 -10.42 0.99
N PHE A 30 -0.34 -9.57 0.08
CA PHE A 30 -0.08 -9.73 -1.36
C PHE A 30 1.41 -9.66 -1.69
N PHE A 31 2.13 -8.70 -1.09
CA PHE A 31 3.58 -8.57 -1.26
C PHE A 31 4.34 -9.78 -0.69
N LEU A 32 3.98 -10.25 0.51
CA LEU A 32 4.61 -11.44 1.09
C LEU A 32 4.40 -12.67 0.21
N ASN A 33 3.18 -12.88 -0.27
CA ASN A 33 2.84 -14.05 -1.08
C ASN A 33 3.59 -14.05 -2.43
N GLY A 34 3.71 -12.88 -3.06
CA GLY A 34 4.50 -12.69 -4.27
C GLY A 34 6.01 -12.84 -4.08
N ASN A 35 6.53 -12.55 -2.88
CA ASN A 35 7.93 -12.77 -2.53
C ASN A 35 8.24 -14.26 -2.30
N LEU A 36 7.30 -15.00 -1.70
CA LEU A 36 7.41 -16.45 -1.49
C LEU A 36 7.32 -17.22 -2.80
N ASN A 37 6.49 -16.76 -3.74
CA ASN A 37 6.27 -17.41 -5.01
C ASN A 37 6.30 -16.38 -6.14
N PRO A 38 7.35 -16.36 -6.98
CA PRO A 38 7.44 -15.41 -8.09
C PRO A 38 6.31 -15.57 -9.13
N LYS A 39 5.67 -16.75 -9.19
CA LYS A 39 4.46 -16.99 -10.00
C LYS A 39 3.19 -16.33 -9.43
N ASN A 40 3.14 -16.16 -8.11
CA ASN A 40 2.04 -15.47 -7.42
C ASN A 40 2.37 -13.99 -7.19
N LYS A 41 3.41 -13.46 -7.83
CA LYS A 41 3.76 -12.05 -7.74
C LYS A 41 2.68 -11.23 -8.44
N LEU A 42 1.79 -10.64 -7.65
CA LEU A 42 0.85 -9.65 -8.17
C LEU A 42 1.62 -8.38 -8.56
N THR A 43 1.27 -7.83 -9.72
CA THR A 43 1.66 -6.48 -10.10
C THR A 43 0.83 -5.47 -9.31
N ALA A 44 1.31 -4.23 -9.20
CA ALA A 44 0.56 -3.16 -8.51
C ALA A 44 -0.86 -3.00 -9.08
N SER A 45 -1.02 -3.12 -10.40
CA SER A 45 -2.32 -3.07 -11.07
C SER A 45 -3.24 -4.23 -10.67
N ALA A 46 -2.68 -5.43 -10.51
CA ALA A 46 -3.43 -6.60 -10.06
C ALA A 46 -3.83 -6.45 -8.58
N MET A 47 -2.92 -6.00 -7.71
CA MET A 47 -3.24 -5.72 -6.29
C MET A 47 -4.35 -4.69 -6.14
N ARG A 48 -4.34 -3.64 -6.99
CA ARG A 48 -5.41 -2.64 -7.02
C ARG A 48 -6.75 -3.25 -7.40
N LYS A 49 -6.77 -4.19 -8.35
CA LYS A 49 -7.97 -4.89 -8.78
C LYS A 49 -8.57 -5.74 -7.65
N GLU A 50 -7.73 -6.50 -6.93
CA GLU A 50 -8.17 -7.25 -5.74
C GLU A 50 -8.73 -6.32 -4.66
N LEU A 51 -8.09 -5.18 -4.42
CA LEU A 51 -8.61 -4.16 -3.49
C LEU A 51 -9.94 -3.58 -3.96
N LEU A 52 -10.13 -3.33 -5.26
CA LEU A 52 -11.42 -2.89 -5.81
C LEU A 52 -12.52 -3.95 -5.61
N GLU A 53 -12.21 -5.24 -5.77
CA GLU A 53 -13.18 -6.30 -5.49
C GLU A 53 -13.54 -6.39 -4.00
N LEU A 54 -12.56 -6.22 -3.11
CA LEU A 54 -12.80 -6.11 -1.67
C LEU A 54 -13.64 -4.88 -1.31
N ALA A 55 -13.42 -3.76 -2.01
CA ALA A 55 -14.19 -2.54 -1.81
C ALA A 55 -15.63 -2.72 -2.27
N HIS A 56 -15.84 -3.39 -3.41
CA HIS A 56 -17.16 -3.75 -3.92
C HIS A 56 -17.90 -4.73 -2.98
N SER A 57 -17.16 -5.60 -2.28
CA SER A 57 -17.70 -6.48 -1.24
C SER A 57 -18.06 -5.74 0.07
N GLY A 58 -17.70 -4.45 0.19
CA GLY A 58 -17.94 -3.64 1.38
C GLY A 58 -16.93 -3.88 2.52
N GLU A 59 -15.89 -4.67 2.27
CA GLU A 59 -14.84 -5.01 3.25
C GLU A 59 -13.87 -3.85 3.50
N ILE A 60 -13.71 -2.97 2.50
CA ILE A 60 -12.90 -1.76 2.55
C ILE A 60 -13.62 -0.60 1.84
N ASP A 61 -13.22 0.64 2.14
CA ASP A 61 -13.76 1.82 1.46
C ASP A 61 -12.97 2.09 0.18
N GLU A 62 -13.67 2.39 -0.92
CA GLU A 62 -13.05 2.73 -2.21
C GLU A 62 -12.13 3.96 -2.10
N ASP A 63 -12.40 4.89 -1.18
CA ASP A 63 -11.56 6.07 -0.95
C ASP A 63 -10.18 5.72 -0.37
N HIS A 64 -10.06 4.56 0.27
CA HIS A 64 -8.80 4.07 0.83
C HIS A 64 -7.98 3.24 -0.15
N VAL A 65 -8.50 2.95 -1.35
CA VAL A 65 -7.73 2.28 -2.40
C VAL A 65 -6.77 3.30 -3.02
N PRO A 66 -5.44 3.07 -2.95
CA PRO A 66 -4.49 3.98 -3.57
C PRO A 66 -4.74 4.06 -5.09
N LYS A 67 -4.77 5.29 -5.61
CA LYS A 67 -4.94 5.59 -7.03
C LYS A 67 -3.65 5.34 -7.81
#